data_AF-F4HY55-F1
#
_entry.id   AF-F4HY55-F1
#
_cell.length_a   1.000
_cell.length_b   1.000
_cell.length_c   1.000
_cell.angle_alpha   90.00
_cell.angle_beta   90.00
_cell.angle_gamma   90.00
#
_symmetry.space_group_name_H-M   'P 1'
#
loop_
_entity.id
_entity.type
_entity.pdbx_description
1 polymer ?
#
loop_
_entity_poly.entity_id
_entity_poly.type
_entity_poly.pdbx_seq_one_letter_code
_entity_poly.pdbx_strand_id
1 'polypeptide(L)'
;MGLHLAALFFIISPLFVFSSQVQQQIGSNQNLINDLDSAKLRISQLEAVLEATIQKLDGKTLYLKEREKLIQVAETQILDLQSASYIDKSGLPLVQKRISELEEEVKLLWAALRTTNFELHVLEDKAREAKNKLKAKALEVEQMTEVVTEQWIQVQHLEQMREFNNRRHHTPSRCPFVKLMSDIQRKHLPKVDEAFDIHWKGKKVLSVQPYLTKALSQLKSLWAAVTKYHHQLQGFIEHEMERTEITAALANREVVFFMASALITFPVFGAWMLLSS
;
A
#
# COMPACT_ATOMS: atom_id res chain seq x y z
N MET A 1 51.28 154.37 65.78
CA MET A 1 51.36 152.97 66.27
C MET A 1 49.93 152.43 66.36
N GLY A 2 49.52 151.51 65.48
CA GLY A 2 48.15 150.99 65.51
C GLY A 2 47.78 150.07 64.33
N LEU A 3 48.46 150.16 63.19
CA LEU A 3 48.14 149.35 62.01
C LEU A 3 48.93 148.03 61.87
N HIS A 4 50.04 147.84 62.59
CA HIS A 4 50.93 146.67 62.35
C HIS A 4 50.60 145.42 63.20
N LEU A 5 49.88 145.55 64.32
CA LEU A 5 49.52 144.41 65.17
C LEU A 5 48.32 143.61 64.64
N ALA A 6 47.45 144.23 63.85
CA ALA A 6 46.36 143.53 63.15
C ALA A 6 46.89 142.61 62.03
N ALA A 7 48.01 142.97 61.40
CA ALA A 7 48.60 142.18 60.31
C ALA A 7 49.18 140.83 60.78
N LEU A 8 49.70 140.75 62.01
CA LEU A 8 50.26 139.50 62.56
C LEU A 8 49.17 138.49 62.96
N PHE A 9 48.01 138.95 63.44
CA PHE A 9 46.87 138.07 63.71
C PHE A 9 46.27 137.47 62.43
N PHE A 10 46.36 138.19 61.30
CA PHE A 10 45.89 137.68 60.00
C PHE A 10 46.75 136.54 59.41
N ILE A 11 48.00 136.35 59.86
CA ILE A 11 48.89 135.29 59.33
C ILE A 11 48.82 133.99 60.15
N ILE A 12 48.49 134.05 61.45
CA ILE A 12 48.48 132.85 62.31
C ILE A 12 47.19 132.03 62.16
N SER A 13 46.04 132.67 61.92
CA SER A 13 44.77 131.96 61.67
C SER A 13 44.80 131.00 60.47
N PRO A 14 45.37 131.34 59.29
CA PRO A 14 45.42 130.40 58.16
C PRO A 14 46.35 129.21 58.38
N LEU A 15 47.40 129.34 59.20
CA LEU A 15 48.33 128.22 59.47
C LEU A 15 47.69 127.09 60.29
N PHE A 16 46.82 127.41 61.26
CA PHE A 16 46.13 126.39 62.06
C PHE A 16 45.07 125.64 61.24
N VAL A 17 44.35 126.36 60.35
CA VAL A 17 43.39 125.74 59.41
C VAL A 17 44.10 124.82 58.41
N PHE A 18 45.29 125.22 57.92
CA PHE A 18 46.08 124.35 57.04
C PHE A 18 46.50 123.05 57.74
N SER A 19 46.93 123.11 59.01
CA SER A 19 47.36 121.91 59.73
C SER A 19 46.21 120.93 60.00
N SER A 20 44.99 121.42 60.30
CA SER A 20 43.82 120.53 60.46
C SER A 20 43.39 119.91 59.12
N GLN A 21 43.44 120.69 58.03
CA GLN A 21 43.07 120.23 56.71
C GLN A 21 44.03 119.15 56.20
N VAL A 22 45.33 119.29 56.45
CA VAL A 22 46.34 118.26 56.15
C VAL A 22 46.09 116.98 56.95
N GLN A 23 45.81 117.06 58.26
CA GLN A 23 45.52 115.87 59.08
C GLN A 23 44.23 115.16 58.64
N GLN A 24 43.18 115.91 58.30
CA GLN A 24 41.92 115.37 57.79
C GLN A 24 42.10 114.74 56.39
N GLN A 25 42.95 115.34 55.54
CA GLN A 25 43.32 114.80 54.24
C GLN A 25 44.20 113.55 54.36
N ILE A 26 45.11 113.47 55.33
CA ILE A 26 45.87 112.25 55.64
C ILE A 26 44.94 111.12 56.10
N GLY A 27 44.00 111.39 57.02
CA GLY A 27 43.01 110.40 57.47
C GLY A 27 42.06 109.96 56.35
N SER A 28 41.59 110.91 55.52
CA SER A 28 40.79 110.62 54.33
C SER A 28 41.57 109.77 53.32
N ASN A 29 42.85 110.09 53.08
CA ASN A 29 43.72 109.31 52.20
C ASN A 29 43.98 107.90 52.77
N GLN A 30 44.17 107.76 54.09
CA GLN A 30 44.30 106.45 54.73
C GLN A 30 43.03 105.60 54.60
N ASN A 31 41.84 106.20 54.77
CA ASN A 31 40.57 105.50 54.51
C ASN A 31 40.45 105.07 53.04
N LEU A 32 40.77 105.96 52.10
CA LEU A 32 40.78 105.64 50.66
C LEU A 32 41.77 104.51 50.32
N ILE A 33 42.94 104.47 50.96
CA ILE A 33 43.93 103.39 50.80
C ILE A 33 43.38 102.07 51.37
N ASN A 34 42.79 102.09 52.56
CA ASN A 34 42.18 100.90 53.16
C ASN A 34 41.01 100.36 52.31
N ASP A 35 40.16 101.24 51.78
CA ASP A 35 39.07 100.88 50.88
C ASP A 35 39.59 100.30 49.55
N LEU A 36 40.67 100.88 49.01
CA LEU A 36 41.33 100.38 47.81
C LEU A 36 41.94 98.99 48.04
N ASP A 37 42.60 98.76 49.18
CA ASP A 37 43.20 97.47 49.51
C ASP A 37 42.13 96.41 49.82
N SER A 38 41.02 96.79 50.45
CA SER A 38 39.82 95.95 50.62
C SER A 38 39.20 95.56 49.27
N ALA A 39 39.08 96.52 48.34
CA ALA A 39 38.59 96.28 46.99
C ALA A 39 39.52 95.36 46.19
N LYS A 40 40.84 95.57 46.27
CA LYS A 40 41.84 94.67 45.65
C LYS A 40 41.73 93.25 46.19
N LEU A 41 41.65 93.08 47.52
CA LEU A 41 41.49 91.76 48.13
C LEU A 41 40.21 91.08 47.63
N ARG A 42 39.11 91.83 47.51
CA ARG A 42 37.83 91.32 47.01
C ARG A 42 37.87 90.96 45.53
N ILE A 43 38.59 91.72 44.71
CA ILE A 43 38.85 91.38 43.30
C ILE A 43 39.63 90.06 43.23
N SER A 44 40.73 89.91 43.99
CA SER A 44 41.51 88.67 43.99
C SER A 44 40.71 87.46 44.48
N GLN A 45 39.82 87.63 45.46
CA GLN A 45 38.90 86.56 45.89
C GLN A 45 37.91 86.17 44.79
N LEU A 46 37.33 87.15 44.08
CA LEU A 46 36.42 86.89 42.97
C LEU A 46 37.13 86.23 41.79
N GLU A 47 38.36 86.66 41.48
CA GLU A 47 39.21 86.02 40.46
C GLU A 47 39.51 84.56 40.81
N ALA A 48 39.84 84.26 42.07
CA ALA A 48 40.08 82.89 42.53
C ALA A 48 38.82 82.02 42.44
N VAL A 49 37.65 82.56 42.81
CA VAL A 49 36.37 81.85 42.66
C VAL A 49 36.04 81.63 41.18
N LEU A 50 36.25 82.64 40.33
CA LEU A 50 36.01 82.54 38.89
C LEU A 50 36.89 81.45 38.28
N GLU A 51 38.20 81.46 38.57
CA GLU A 51 39.15 80.44 38.10
C GLU A 51 38.74 79.03 38.55
N ALA A 52 38.38 78.86 39.83
CA ALA A 52 37.88 77.58 40.34
C ALA A 52 36.59 77.13 39.65
N THR A 53 35.69 78.06 39.31
CA THR A 53 34.45 77.73 38.57
C THR A 53 34.72 77.36 37.11
N ILE A 54 35.70 77.99 36.45
CA ILE A 54 36.12 77.66 35.09
C ILE A 54 36.70 76.24 35.07
N GLN A 55 37.63 75.93 35.97
CA GLN A 55 38.22 74.58 36.05
C GLN A 55 37.16 73.50 36.32
N LYS A 56 36.17 73.79 37.18
CA LYS A 56 35.04 72.89 37.44
C LYS A 56 34.15 72.71 36.20
N LEU A 57 33.93 73.76 35.43
CA LEU A 57 33.16 73.72 34.19
C LEU A 57 33.89 72.89 33.12
N ASP A 58 35.20 73.06 32.98
CA ASP A 58 36.02 72.30 32.04
C ASP A 58 36.01 70.81 32.39
N GLY A 59 36.15 70.46 33.68
CA GLY A 59 36.02 69.08 34.14
C GLY A 59 34.65 68.47 33.83
N LYS A 60 33.56 69.23 34.03
CA LYS A 60 32.20 68.79 33.65
C LYS A 60 32.05 68.62 32.14
N THR A 61 32.66 69.50 31.35
CA THR A 61 32.61 69.45 29.88
C THR A 61 33.30 68.20 29.35
N LEU A 62 34.46 67.84 29.92
CA LEU A 62 35.15 66.58 29.60
C LEU A 62 34.31 65.36 29.98
N TYR A 63 33.73 65.35 31.17
CA TYR A 63 32.85 64.25 31.63
C TYR A 63 31.63 64.08 30.71
N LEU A 64 30.98 65.17 30.31
CA LEU A 64 29.85 65.11 29.37
C LEU A 64 30.28 64.57 28.00
N LYS A 65 31.47 64.96 27.51
CA LYS A 65 32.03 64.44 26.25
C LYS A 65 32.32 62.94 26.31
N GLU A 66 32.75 62.42 27.46
CA GLU A 66 32.94 60.98 27.65
C GLU A 66 31.60 60.23 27.71
N ARG A 67 30.60 60.78 28.42
CA ARG A 67 29.25 60.21 28.46
C ARG A 67 28.59 60.17 27.09
N GLU A 68 28.75 61.22 26.29
CA GLU A 68 28.27 61.27 24.91
C GLU A 68 28.87 60.15 24.06
N LYS A 69 30.18 59.88 24.16
CA LYS A 69 30.81 58.75 23.46
C LYS A 69 30.22 57.40 23.88
N LEU A 70 29.98 57.20 25.17
CA LEU A 70 29.37 55.96 25.66
C LEU A 70 27.93 55.78 25.16
N ILE A 71 27.16 56.87 25.08
CA ILE A 71 25.81 56.86 24.51
C ILE A 71 25.87 56.47 23.04
N GLN A 72 26.77 57.07 22.25
CA GLN A 72 26.96 56.72 20.84
C GLN A 72 27.35 55.25 20.65
N VAL A 73 28.23 54.71 21.48
CA VAL A 73 28.56 53.27 21.46
C VAL A 73 27.34 52.41 21.77
N ALA A 74 26.56 52.76 22.79
CA ALA A 74 25.34 52.03 23.13
C ALA A 74 24.28 52.10 22.01
N GLU A 75 24.14 53.25 21.35
CA GLU A 75 23.26 53.43 20.19
C GLU A 75 23.67 52.53 19.03
N THR A 76 24.97 52.48 18.70
CA THR A 76 25.46 51.56 17.65
C THR A 76 25.19 50.09 17.99
N GLN A 77 25.42 49.68 19.24
CA GLN A 77 25.10 48.31 19.69
C GLN A 77 23.61 47.99 19.62
N ILE A 78 22.74 48.94 19.96
CA ILE A 78 21.28 48.78 19.85
C ILE A 78 20.89 48.59 18.38
N LEU A 79 21.47 49.37 17.46
CA LEU A 79 21.23 49.23 16.02
C LEU A 79 21.71 47.87 15.49
N ASP A 80 22.90 47.43 15.90
CA ASP A 80 23.44 46.12 15.53
C ASP A 80 22.52 44.98 16.00
N LEU A 81 22.06 45.03 17.25
CA LEU A 81 21.13 44.03 17.80
C LEU A 81 19.76 44.04 17.10
N GLN A 82 19.25 45.24 16.77
CA GLN A 82 18.00 45.36 16.01
C GLN A 82 18.13 44.77 14.61
N SER A 83 19.26 45.01 13.93
CA SER A 83 19.54 44.44 12.62
C SER A 83 19.63 42.91 12.67
N ALA A 84 20.32 42.34 13.67
CA ALA A 84 20.42 40.90 13.88
C ALA A 84 19.04 40.27 14.16
N SER A 85 18.22 40.89 15.00
CA SER A 85 16.85 40.43 15.28
C SER A 85 15.93 40.52 14.05
N TYR A 86 16.08 41.54 13.21
CA TYR A 86 15.31 41.67 11.98
C TYR A 86 15.66 40.57 10.97
N ILE A 87 16.95 40.23 10.84
CA ILE A 87 17.41 39.12 9.98
C ILE A 87 16.75 37.80 10.41
N ASP A 88 16.74 37.51 11.71
CA ASP A 88 16.09 36.31 12.25
C ASP A 88 14.56 36.30 11.99
N LYS A 89 13.89 37.43 12.21
CA LYS A 89 12.45 37.60 11.91
C LYS A 89 12.14 37.46 10.42
N SER A 90 13.05 37.85 9.53
CA SER A 90 12.83 37.74 8.07
C SER A 90 12.82 36.29 7.58
N GLY A 91 13.52 35.38 8.27
CA GLY A 91 13.50 33.94 7.99
C GLY A 91 12.27 33.21 8.56
N LEU A 92 11.62 33.79 9.57
CA LEU A 92 10.48 33.18 10.25
C LEU A 92 9.29 32.87 9.32
N PRO A 93 8.87 33.75 8.38
CA PRO A 93 7.81 33.42 7.43
C PRO A 93 8.15 32.25 6.51
N LEU A 94 9.41 32.12 6.09
CA LEU A 94 9.87 31.02 5.25
C LEU A 94 9.82 29.70 6.01
N VAL A 95 10.29 29.69 7.26
CA VAL A 95 10.21 28.51 8.15
C VAL A 95 8.74 28.16 8.41
N GLN A 96 7.89 29.14 8.70
CA GLN A 96 6.46 28.92 8.94
C GLN A 96 5.77 28.33 7.70
N LYS A 97 6.07 28.86 6.51
CA LYS A 97 5.57 28.30 5.25
C LYS A 97 5.99 26.84 5.08
N ARG A 98 7.27 26.53 5.34
CA ARG A 98 7.79 25.16 5.24
C ARG A 98 7.13 24.21 6.24
N ILE A 99 6.86 24.67 7.46
CA ILE A 99 6.11 23.92 8.46
C ILE A 99 4.70 23.59 7.93
N SER A 100 3.99 24.58 7.39
CA SER A 100 2.65 24.36 6.83
C SER A 100 2.66 23.40 5.61
N GLU A 101 3.65 23.48 4.73
CA GLU A 101 3.81 22.52 3.62
C GLU A 101 4.01 21.08 4.13
N LEU A 102 4.88 20.90 5.13
CA LEU A 102 5.13 19.59 5.74
C LEU A 102 3.91 19.05 6.49
N GLU A 103 3.15 19.90 7.16
CA GLU A 103 1.89 19.53 7.81
C GLU A 103 0.86 19.00 6.79
N GLU A 104 0.72 19.64 5.63
CA GLU A 104 -0.15 19.15 4.56
C GLU A 104 0.34 17.83 3.95
N GLU A 105 1.65 17.69 3.74
CA GLU A 105 2.25 16.43 3.26
C GLU A 105 1.98 15.28 4.24
N VAL A 106 2.14 15.52 5.55
CA VAL A 106 1.84 14.53 6.59
C VAL A 106 0.35 14.15 6.60
N LYS A 107 -0.57 15.11 6.41
CA LYS A 107 -2.01 14.80 6.29
C LYS A 107 -2.31 13.90 5.10
N LEU A 108 -1.72 14.19 3.93
CA LEU A 108 -1.89 13.38 2.73
C LEU A 108 -1.32 11.96 2.91
N LEU A 109 -0.11 11.85 3.46
CA LEU A 109 0.51 10.56 3.76
C LEU A 109 -0.34 9.75 4.74
N TRP A 110 -0.93 10.39 5.73
CA TRP A 110 -1.77 9.70 6.70
C TRP A 110 -3.09 9.22 6.11
N ALA A 111 -3.69 9.99 5.19
CA ALA A 111 -4.85 9.56 4.43
C ALA A 111 -4.51 8.35 3.53
N ALA A 112 -3.38 8.41 2.81
CA ALA A 112 -2.91 7.30 1.99
C ALA A 112 -2.64 6.04 2.82
N LEU A 113 -1.98 6.19 3.97
CA LEU A 113 -1.69 5.09 4.89
C LEU A 113 -2.98 4.38 5.34
N ARG A 114 -4.05 5.14 5.64
CA ARG A 114 -5.35 4.55 5.98
C ARG A 114 -5.94 3.73 4.85
N THR A 115 -5.94 4.26 3.63
CA THR A 115 -6.44 3.55 2.45
C THR A 115 -5.66 2.25 2.26
N THR A 116 -4.32 2.31 2.30
CA THR A 116 -3.48 1.12 2.15
C THR A 116 -3.67 0.10 3.26
N ASN A 117 -3.93 0.54 4.50
CA ASN A 117 -4.19 -0.35 5.62
C ASN A 117 -5.54 -1.09 5.45
N PHE A 118 -6.57 -0.39 4.98
CA PHE A 118 -7.86 -1.01 4.67
C PHE A 118 -7.74 -2.03 3.52
N GLU A 119 -7.04 -1.66 2.44
CA GLU A 119 -6.79 -2.56 1.30
C GLU A 119 -6.01 -3.82 1.72
N LEU A 120 -5.04 -3.67 2.63
CA LEU A 120 -4.29 -4.78 3.20
C LEU A 120 -5.20 -5.78 3.91
N HIS A 121 -6.12 -5.31 4.77
CA HIS A 121 -7.08 -6.17 5.46
C HIS A 121 -8.01 -6.90 4.48
N VAL A 122 -8.52 -6.21 3.46
CA VAL A 122 -9.35 -6.84 2.42
C VAL A 122 -8.57 -7.93 1.66
N LEU A 123 -7.29 -7.70 1.39
CA LEU A 123 -6.44 -8.67 0.72
C LEU A 123 -6.13 -9.87 1.62
N GLU A 124 -5.88 -9.64 2.90
CA GLU A 124 -5.67 -10.68 3.91
C GLU A 124 -6.89 -11.59 4.04
N ASP A 125 -8.09 -11.02 4.06
CA ASP A 125 -9.35 -11.76 4.11
C ASP A 125 -9.54 -12.63 2.87
N LYS A 126 -9.27 -12.10 1.67
CA LYS A 126 -9.31 -12.86 0.42
C LYS A 126 -8.28 -13.99 0.41
N ALA A 127 -7.06 -13.74 0.90
CA ALA A 127 -6.02 -14.75 0.99
C ALA A 127 -6.40 -15.88 1.95
N ARG A 128 -7.03 -15.54 3.09
CA ARG A 128 -7.54 -16.49 4.08
C ARG A 128 -8.70 -17.32 3.52
N GLU A 129 -9.63 -16.71 2.79
CA GLU A 129 -10.71 -17.42 2.09
C GLU A 129 -10.15 -18.40 1.04
N ALA A 130 -9.22 -17.94 0.21
CA ALA A 130 -8.57 -18.78 -0.80
C ALA A 130 -7.82 -19.97 -0.16
N LYS A 131 -7.12 -19.74 0.95
CA LYS A 131 -6.45 -20.80 1.74
C LYS A 131 -7.45 -21.82 2.27
N ASN A 132 -8.60 -21.39 2.77
CA ASN A 132 -9.63 -22.30 3.28
C ASN A 132 -10.26 -23.15 2.16
N LYS A 133 -10.53 -22.54 1.00
CA LYS A 133 -11.00 -23.28 -0.20
C LYS A 133 -9.98 -24.31 -0.66
N LEU A 134 -8.69 -23.96 -0.67
CA LEU A 134 -7.62 -24.88 -1.02
C LEU A 134 -7.55 -26.06 -0.06
N LYS A 135 -7.66 -25.82 1.26
CA LYS A 135 -7.71 -26.89 2.27
C LYS A 135 -8.91 -27.82 2.07
N ALA A 136 -10.09 -27.27 1.79
CA ALA A 136 -11.28 -28.07 1.53
C ALA A 136 -11.09 -28.95 0.28
N LYS A 137 -10.53 -28.40 -0.80
CA LYS A 137 -10.20 -29.17 -2.01
C LYS A 137 -9.10 -30.21 -1.79
N ALA A 138 -8.09 -29.92 -0.98
CA ALA A 138 -7.07 -30.88 -0.62
C ALA A 138 -7.67 -32.08 0.14
N LEU A 139 -8.61 -31.83 1.06
CA LEU A 139 -9.32 -32.88 1.79
C LEU A 139 -10.20 -33.73 0.86
N GLU A 140 -10.92 -33.10 -0.09
CA GLU A 140 -11.69 -33.82 -1.10
C GLU A 140 -10.80 -34.74 -1.96
N VAL A 141 -9.61 -34.26 -2.36
CA VAL A 141 -8.62 -35.06 -3.11
C VAL A 141 -8.05 -36.19 -2.26
N GLU A 142 -7.80 -35.96 -0.97
CA GLU A 142 -7.34 -37.00 -0.04
C GLU A 142 -8.38 -38.13 0.08
N GLN A 143 -9.65 -37.78 0.28
CA GLN A 143 -10.75 -38.75 0.30
C GLN A 143 -10.88 -39.52 -1.01
N MET A 144 -10.79 -38.83 -2.16
CA MET A 144 -10.79 -39.50 -3.46
C MET A 144 -9.60 -40.45 -3.62
N THR A 145 -8.43 -40.06 -3.10
CA THR A 145 -7.23 -40.90 -3.16
C THR A 145 -7.43 -42.19 -2.36
N GLU A 146 -8.01 -42.10 -1.16
CA GLU A 146 -8.35 -43.27 -0.35
C GLU A 146 -9.29 -44.23 -1.11
N VAL A 147 -10.38 -43.71 -1.68
CA VAL A 147 -11.32 -44.51 -2.47
C VAL A 147 -10.64 -45.15 -3.69
N VAL A 148 -9.80 -44.42 -4.42
CA VAL A 148 -9.05 -44.97 -5.56
C VAL A 148 -8.10 -46.08 -5.11
N THR A 149 -7.43 -45.93 -3.95
CA THR A 149 -6.54 -46.97 -3.43
C THR A 149 -7.31 -48.24 -3.04
N GLU A 150 -8.48 -48.11 -2.41
CA GLU A 150 -9.34 -49.26 -2.10
C GLU A 150 -9.83 -49.97 -3.36
N GLN A 151 -10.32 -49.21 -4.34
CA GLN A 151 -10.77 -49.76 -5.63
C GLN A 151 -9.63 -50.46 -6.36
N TRP A 152 -8.42 -49.91 -6.32
CA TRP A 152 -7.23 -50.52 -6.90
C TRP A 152 -6.92 -51.88 -6.25
N ILE A 153 -7.00 -51.97 -4.91
CA ILE A 153 -6.83 -53.25 -4.18
C ILE A 153 -7.90 -54.28 -4.60
N GLN A 154 -9.16 -53.86 -4.73
CA GLN A 154 -10.24 -54.75 -5.17
C GLN A 154 -10.03 -55.29 -6.59
N VAL A 155 -9.59 -54.43 -7.53
CA VAL A 155 -9.24 -54.84 -8.89
C VAL A 155 -8.10 -55.86 -8.87
N GLN A 156 -7.07 -55.63 -8.06
CA GLN A 156 -5.97 -56.58 -7.90
C GLN A 156 -6.44 -57.96 -7.38
N HIS A 157 -7.35 -58.00 -6.40
CA HIS A 157 -7.92 -59.26 -5.92
C HIS A 157 -8.76 -59.98 -6.99
N LEU A 158 -9.54 -59.24 -7.78
CA LEU A 158 -10.32 -59.80 -8.88
C LEU A 158 -9.42 -60.39 -9.97
N GLU A 159 -8.32 -59.70 -10.32
CA GLU A 159 -7.32 -60.18 -11.26
C GLU A 159 -6.68 -61.49 -10.75
N GLN A 160 -6.27 -61.54 -9.48
CA GLN A 160 -5.72 -62.76 -8.87
C GLN A 160 -6.72 -63.93 -8.85
N MET A 161 -7.98 -63.67 -8.48
CA MET A 161 -9.03 -64.70 -8.51
C MET A 161 -9.26 -65.22 -9.92
N ARG A 162 -9.26 -64.33 -10.93
CA ARG A 162 -9.39 -64.70 -12.35
C ARG A 162 -8.23 -65.57 -12.80
N GLU A 163 -6.99 -65.21 -12.48
CA GLU A 163 -5.80 -66.01 -12.80
C GLU A 163 -5.87 -67.40 -12.17
N PHE A 164 -6.24 -67.49 -10.90
CA PHE A 164 -6.38 -68.75 -10.20
C PHE A 164 -7.51 -69.61 -10.80
N ASN A 165 -8.64 -69.00 -11.15
CA ASN A 165 -9.75 -69.71 -11.78
C ASN A 165 -9.35 -70.25 -13.17
N ASN A 166 -8.66 -69.45 -13.97
CA ASN A 166 -8.13 -69.87 -15.27
C ASN A 166 -7.19 -71.09 -15.14
N ARG A 167 -6.35 -71.14 -14.09
CA ARG A 167 -5.49 -72.31 -13.83
C ARG A 167 -6.28 -73.58 -13.51
N ARG A 168 -7.39 -73.51 -12.76
CA ARG A 168 -8.21 -74.70 -12.43
C ARG A 168 -8.99 -75.22 -13.65
N HIS A 169 -9.47 -74.32 -14.49
CA HIS A 169 -10.22 -74.69 -15.70
C HIS A 169 -9.32 -75.10 -16.88
N HIS A 170 -8.00 -75.20 -16.67
CA HIS A 170 -7.10 -75.94 -17.57
C HIS A 170 -7.11 -77.45 -17.35
N THR A 171 -8.07 -78.00 -16.60
CA THR A 171 -8.32 -79.45 -16.63
C THR A 171 -8.81 -79.81 -18.03
N PRO A 172 -8.06 -80.59 -18.83
CA PRO A 172 -8.44 -80.87 -20.21
C PRO A 172 -9.75 -81.64 -20.20
N SER A 173 -10.82 -80.94 -20.59
CA SER A 173 -12.13 -81.53 -20.82
C SER A 173 -11.97 -82.70 -21.81
N ARG A 174 -12.40 -83.90 -21.39
CA ARG A 174 -12.43 -85.10 -22.23
C ARG A 174 -13.54 -85.07 -23.30
N CYS A 175 -14.26 -83.95 -23.44
CA CYS A 175 -15.25 -83.77 -24.51
C CYS A 175 -14.56 -83.26 -25.80
N PRO A 176 -14.65 -84.01 -26.92
CA PRO A 176 -14.08 -83.60 -28.21
C PRO A 176 -14.52 -82.19 -28.65
N PHE A 177 -15.76 -81.81 -28.36
CA PHE A 177 -16.32 -80.50 -28.69
C PHE A 177 -15.61 -79.35 -27.94
N VAL A 178 -15.35 -79.49 -26.64
CA VAL A 178 -14.63 -78.48 -25.84
C VAL A 178 -13.16 -78.39 -26.24
N LYS A 179 -12.55 -79.52 -26.66
CA LYS A 179 -11.20 -79.52 -27.22
C LYS A 179 -11.13 -78.78 -28.55
N LEU A 180 -12.13 -78.95 -29.42
CA LEU A 180 -12.22 -78.20 -30.67
C LEU A 180 -12.38 -76.70 -30.41
N MET A 181 -13.27 -76.29 -29.50
CA MET A 181 -13.49 -74.86 -29.19
C MET A 181 -12.27 -74.22 -28.54
N SER A 182 -11.59 -74.91 -27.62
CA SER A 182 -10.35 -74.39 -27.03
C SER A 182 -9.20 -74.33 -28.06
N ASP A 183 -9.11 -75.25 -29.02
CA ASP A 183 -8.17 -75.15 -30.14
C ASP A 183 -8.52 -73.97 -31.07
N ILE A 184 -9.80 -73.71 -31.33
CA ILE A 184 -10.23 -72.57 -32.17
C ILE A 184 -9.90 -71.25 -31.46
N GLN A 185 -10.27 -71.10 -30.19
CA GLN A 185 -9.93 -69.92 -29.41
C GLN A 185 -8.41 -69.72 -29.34
N ARG A 186 -7.62 -70.78 -29.07
CA ARG A 186 -6.18 -70.63 -28.89
C ARG A 186 -5.42 -70.37 -30.19
N LYS A 187 -5.91 -70.86 -31.34
CA LYS A 187 -5.25 -70.66 -32.65
C LYS A 187 -5.74 -69.43 -33.41
N HIS A 188 -7.02 -69.06 -33.28
CA HIS A 188 -7.62 -68.00 -34.09
C HIS A 188 -7.85 -66.68 -33.34
N LEU A 189 -8.06 -66.71 -32.01
CA LEU A 189 -8.39 -65.51 -31.24
C LEU A 189 -7.19 -64.59 -30.99
N PRO A 190 -5.95 -65.08 -30.73
CA PRO A 190 -4.77 -64.20 -30.66
C PRO A 190 -4.52 -63.43 -31.96
N LYS A 191 -4.88 -63.99 -33.13
CA LYS A 191 -4.73 -63.28 -34.41
C LYS A 191 -5.71 -62.11 -34.57
N VAL A 192 -6.85 -62.14 -33.90
CA VAL A 192 -7.83 -61.04 -33.93
C VAL A 192 -7.44 -59.98 -32.91
N ASP A 193 -7.04 -60.36 -31.70
CA ASP A 193 -6.57 -59.43 -30.68
C ASP A 193 -5.28 -58.72 -31.07
N GLU A 194 -4.33 -59.41 -31.72
CA GLU A 194 -3.11 -58.77 -32.24
C GLU A 194 -3.43 -57.81 -33.39
N ALA A 195 -4.39 -58.15 -34.27
CA ALA A 195 -4.86 -57.22 -35.30
C ALA A 195 -5.58 -55.99 -34.71
N PHE A 196 -6.28 -56.15 -33.58
CA PHE A 196 -6.99 -55.06 -32.89
C PHE A 196 -6.05 -54.18 -32.06
N ASP A 197 -5.10 -54.76 -31.30
CA ASP A 197 -4.14 -53.99 -30.47
C ASP A 197 -3.13 -53.23 -31.36
N ILE A 198 -2.69 -53.80 -32.49
CA ILE A 198 -1.85 -53.06 -33.45
C ILE A 198 -2.57 -51.83 -34.01
N HIS A 199 -3.90 -51.92 -34.24
CA HIS A 199 -4.67 -50.80 -34.78
C HIS A 199 -4.94 -49.71 -33.73
N TRP A 200 -5.13 -50.08 -32.47
CA TRP A 200 -5.46 -49.11 -31.40
C TRP A 200 -4.22 -48.44 -30.78
N LYS A 201 -3.12 -49.17 -30.63
CA LYS A 201 -1.88 -48.66 -30.02
C LYS A 201 -1.08 -47.74 -30.95
N GLY A 202 -1.32 -47.85 -32.26
CA GLY A 202 -0.64 -47.07 -33.28
C GLY A 202 -1.48 -45.89 -33.82
N LYS A 203 -1.26 -44.69 -33.27
CA LYS A 203 -1.61 -43.35 -33.80
C LYS A 203 -2.96 -42.72 -33.38
N LYS A 204 -2.79 -41.76 -32.44
CA LYS A 204 -3.28 -40.37 -32.48
C LYS A 204 -4.78 -40.16 -32.75
N VAL A 205 -5.50 -40.03 -31.64
CA VAL A 205 -6.90 -39.63 -31.41
C VAL A 205 -7.23 -38.23 -31.97
N LEU A 206 -7.07 -38.01 -33.27
CA LEU A 206 -7.52 -36.76 -33.88
C LEU A 206 -8.23 -36.90 -35.24
N SER A 207 -8.52 -38.11 -35.72
CA SER A 207 -9.19 -38.27 -37.03
C SER A 207 -10.28 -39.34 -37.11
N VAL A 208 -10.85 -39.78 -35.98
CA VAL A 208 -11.88 -40.84 -35.99
C VAL A 208 -13.28 -40.33 -36.36
N GLN A 209 -13.48 -39.00 -36.41
CA GLN A 209 -14.79 -38.40 -36.69
C GLN A 209 -15.43 -38.83 -38.05
N PRO A 210 -14.69 -38.94 -39.17
CA PRO A 210 -15.25 -39.38 -40.46
C PRO A 210 -15.61 -40.87 -40.47
N TYR A 211 -14.85 -41.69 -39.74
CA TYR A 211 -15.11 -43.13 -39.69
C TYR A 211 -16.34 -43.45 -38.82
N LEU A 212 -16.45 -42.81 -37.65
CA LEU A 212 -17.62 -42.96 -36.78
C LEU A 212 -18.89 -42.47 -37.47
N THR A 213 -18.83 -41.36 -38.21
CA THR A 213 -19.99 -40.85 -38.97
C THR A 213 -20.41 -41.81 -40.10
N LYS A 214 -19.46 -42.44 -40.80
CA LYS A 214 -19.78 -43.45 -41.83
C LYS A 214 -20.34 -44.75 -41.24
N ALA A 215 -19.78 -45.22 -40.13
CA ALA A 215 -20.30 -46.40 -39.44
C ALA A 215 -21.72 -46.15 -38.88
N LEU A 216 -21.94 -44.98 -38.27
CA LEU A 216 -23.26 -44.58 -37.78
C LEU A 216 -24.28 -44.43 -38.91
N SER A 217 -23.89 -43.90 -40.08
CA SER A 217 -24.80 -43.76 -41.21
C SER A 217 -25.17 -45.12 -41.83
N GLN A 218 -24.22 -46.06 -41.92
CA GLN A 218 -24.51 -47.43 -42.33
C GLN A 218 -25.41 -48.16 -41.33
N LEU A 219 -25.16 -48.00 -40.03
CA LEU A 219 -26.01 -48.56 -38.99
C LEU A 219 -27.43 -48.01 -39.06
N LYS A 220 -27.58 -46.70 -39.32
CA LYS A 220 -28.89 -46.07 -39.51
C LYS A 220 -29.63 -46.60 -40.75
N SER A 221 -28.91 -46.84 -41.85
CA SER A 221 -29.48 -47.45 -43.06
C SER A 221 -29.92 -48.90 -42.83
N LEU A 222 -29.11 -49.70 -42.11
CA LEU A 222 -29.45 -51.07 -41.74
C LEU A 222 -30.66 -51.09 -40.82
N TRP A 223 -30.70 -50.21 -39.81
CA TRP A 223 -31.86 -50.06 -38.94
C TRP A 223 -33.12 -49.69 -39.70
N ALA A 224 -33.05 -48.75 -40.64
CA ALA A 224 -34.20 -48.39 -41.48
C ALA A 224 -34.71 -49.59 -42.31
N ALA A 225 -33.80 -50.41 -42.85
CA ALA A 225 -34.17 -51.62 -43.56
C ALA A 225 -34.80 -52.67 -42.63
N VAL A 226 -34.20 -52.91 -41.46
CA VAL A 226 -34.72 -53.83 -40.44
C VAL A 226 -36.11 -53.40 -39.98
N THR A 227 -36.33 -52.11 -39.71
CA THR A 227 -37.65 -51.58 -39.34
C THR A 227 -38.69 -51.80 -40.44
N LYS A 228 -38.31 -51.62 -41.72
CA LYS A 228 -39.21 -51.90 -42.86
C LYS A 228 -39.57 -53.39 -42.93
N TYR A 229 -38.61 -54.29 -42.81
CA TYR A 229 -38.86 -55.72 -42.78
C TYR A 229 -39.65 -56.14 -41.54
N HIS A 230 -39.41 -55.51 -40.39
CA HIS A 230 -40.17 -55.74 -39.18
C HIS A 230 -41.65 -55.42 -39.40
N HIS A 231 -41.98 -54.29 -40.03
CA HIS A 231 -43.37 -53.96 -40.36
C HIS A 231 -44.00 -54.95 -41.36
N GLN A 232 -43.26 -55.38 -42.39
CA GLN A 232 -43.75 -56.41 -43.32
C GLN A 232 -43.99 -57.74 -42.61
N LEU A 233 -43.08 -58.12 -41.72
CA LEU A 233 -43.16 -59.34 -40.92
C LEU A 233 -44.34 -59.30 -39.95
N GLN A 234 -44.67 -58.14 -39.38
CA GLN A 234 -45.89 -57.98 -38.58
C GLN A 234 -47.14 -58.33 -39.39
N GLY A 235 -47.30 -57.78 -40.59
CA GLY A 235 -48.47 -58.08 -41.43
C GLY A 235 -48.56 -59.57 -41.83
N PHE A 236 -47.42 -60.22 -42.07
CA PHE A 236 -47.40 -61.66 -42.33
C PHE A 236 -47.79 -62.49 -41.10
N ILE A 237 -47.25 -62.15 -39.93
CA ILE A 237 -47.56 -62.83 -38.67
C ILE A 237 -49.03 -62.63 -38.30
N GLU A 238 -49.56 -61.41 -38.43
CA GLU A 238 -50.97 -61.11 -38.16
C GLU A 238 -51.89 -61.97 -39.05
N HIS A 239 -51.63 -62.01 -40.35
CA HIS A 239 -52.40 -62.83 -41.29
C HIS A 239 -52.31 -64.32 -40.99
N GLU A 240 -51.11 -64.82 -40.68
CA GLU A 240 -50.91 -66.23 -40.33
C GLU A 240 -51.56 -66.57 -38.98
N MET A 241 -51.59 -65.62 -38.04
CA MET A 241 -52.24 -65.79 -36.75
C MET A 241 -53.77 -65.82 -36.88
N GLU A 242 -54.37 -64.96 -37.71
CA GLU A 242 -55.82 -64.95 -37.97
C GLU A 242 -56.30 -66.22 -38.69
N ARG A 243 -55.44 -66.83 -39.52
CA ARG A 243 -55.77 -68.01 -40.30
C ARG A 243 -55.91 -69.28 -39.46
N THR A 244 -55.35 -69.33 -38.26
CA THR A 244 -55.47 -70.49 -37.36
C THR A 244 -56.40 -70.19 -36.18
N GLU A 245 -57.33 -71.10 -35.91
CA GLU A 245 -58.36 -70.95 -34.87
C GLU A 245 -57.76 -70.68 -33.48
N ILE A 246 -56.58 -71.23 -33.20
CA ILE A 246 -55.91 -71.12 -31.89
C ILE A 246 -55.21 -69.76 -31.75
N THR A 247 -54.53 -69.29 -32.81
CA THR A 247 -53.76 -68.04 -32.74
C THR A 247 -54.58 -66.80 -33.05
N ALA A 248 -55.77 -66.95 -33.64
CA ALA A 248 -56.62 -65.82 -34.02
C ALA A 248 -56.97 -64.93 -32.83
N ALA A 249 -57.22 -65.52 -31.65
CA ALA A 249 -57.48 -64.76 -30.42
C ALA A 249 -56.26 -63.97 -29.90
N LEU A 250 -55.05 -64.35 -30.32
CA LEU A 250 -53.80 -63.69 -29.94
C LEU A 250 -53.28 -62.71 -31.00
N ALA A 251 -53.95 -62.55 -32.14
CA ALA A 251 -53.55 -61.68 -33.24
C ALA A 251 -53.68 -60.17 -32.90
N ASN A 252 -53.44 -59.80 -31.64
CA ASN A 252 -53.35 -58.42 -31.19
C ASN A 252 -52.03 -57.80 -31.63
N ARG A 253 -52.07 -56.50 -31.88
CA ARG A 253 -50.94 -55.70 -32.37
C ARG A 253 -49.67 -55.87 -31.54
N GLU A 254 -49.79 -55.98 -30.21
CA GLU A 254 -48.67 -56.11 -29.28
C GLU A 254 -47.98 -57.47 -29.39
N VAL A 255 -48.76 -58.55 -29.53
CA VAL A 255 -48.24 -59.92 -29.66
C VAL A 255 -47.54 -60.08 -31.01
N VAL A 256 -48.16 -59.57 -32.07
CA VAL A 256 -47.58 -59.55 -33.43
C VAL A 256 -46.26 -58.76 -33.45
N PHE A 257 -46.20 -57.61 -32.77
CA PHE A 257 -44.97 -56.83 -32.61
C PHE A 257 -43.86 -57.63 -31.92
N PHE A 258 -44.16 -58.24 -30.78
CA PHE A 258 -43.18 -59.02 -30.01
C PHE A 258 -42.67 -60.22 -30.81
N MET A 259 -43.56 -60.93 -31.50
CA MET A 259 -43.20 -62.10 -32.30
C MET A 259 -42.29 -61.73 -33.47
N ALA A 260 -42.61 -60.65 -34.20
CA ALA A 260 -41.76 -60.15 -35.28
C ALA A 260 -40.39 -59.69 -34.77
N SER A 261 -40.34 -59.00 -33.62
CA SER A 261 -39.08 -58.63 -32.97
C SER A 261 -38.25 -59.84 -32.55
N ALA A 262 -38.88 -60.87 -31.97
CA ALA A 262 -38.23 -62.09 -31.54
C ALA A 262 -37.62 -62.86 -32.74
N LEU A 263 -38.35 -62.98 -33.85
CA LEU A 263 -37.88 -63.63 -35.07
C LEU A 263 -36.68 -62.93 -35.71
N ILE A 264 -36.54 -61.61 -35.53
CA ILE A 264 -35.36 -60.87 -36.00
C ILE A 264 -34.20 -61.00 -35.00
N THR A 265 -34.48 -60.90 -33.71
CA THR A 265 -33.44 -60.77 -32.68
C THR A 265 -32.81 -62.11 -32.34
N PHE A 266 -33.59 -63.19 -32.24
CA PHE A 266 -33.07 -64.50 -31.84
C PHE A 266 -32.04 -65.09 -32.80
N PRO A 267 -32.18 -65.00 -34.13
CA PRO A 267 -31.12 -65.45 -35.03
C PRO A 267 -29.83 -64.64 -34.86
N VAL A 268 -29.92 -63.32 -34.66
CA VAL A 268 -28.76 -62.46 -34.44
C VAL A 268 -28.09 -62.80 -33.12
N PHE A 269 -28.87 -62.94 -32.04
CA PHE A 269 -28.37 -63.28 -30.72
C PHE A 269 -27.81 -64.70 -30.67
N GLY A 270 -28.45 -65.64 -31.36
CA GLY A 270 -27.98 -67.02 -31.51
C GLY A 270 -26.69 -67.10 -32.33
N ALA A 271 -26.59 -66.38 -33.44
CA ALA A 271 -25.36 -66.29 -34.22
C ALA A 271 -24.23 -65.61 -33.42
N TRP A 272 -24.54 -64.54 -32.68
CA TRP A 272 -23.59 -63.90 -31.78
C TRP A 272 -23.10 -64.86 -30.70
N MET A 273 -24.01 -65.58 -30.04
CA MET A 273 -23.65 -66.59 -29.04
C MET A 273 -22.78 -67.69 -29.65
N LEU A 274 -23.09 -68.17 -30.86
CA LEU A 274 -22.28 -69.15 -31.58
C LEU A 274 -20.90 -68.62 -32.01
N LEU A 275 -20.77 -67.32 -32.27
CA LEU A 275 -19.50 -66.68 -32.61
C LEU A 275 -18.68 -66.29 -31.37
N SER A 276 -19.35 -66.07 -30.23
CA SER A 276 -18.72 -65.69 -28.96
C SER A 276 -18.39 -66.88 -28.05
N SER A 277 -19.03 -68.03 -28.27
CA SER A 277 -18.72 -69.31 -27.63
C SER A 277 -17.57 -70.02 -28.31
#